data_AF-A0A970IJA3-F1
#
_entry.id   AF-A0A970IJA3-F1
#
_cell.length_a   1.000
_cell.length_b   1.000
_cell.length_c   1.000
_cell.angle_alpha   90.00
_cell.angle_beta   90.00
_cell.angle_gamma   90.00
#
_symmetry.space_group_name_H-M   'P 1'
#
loop_
_entity.id
_entity.type
_entity.pdbx_description
1 polymer ?
#
loop_
_entity_poly.entity_id
_entity_poly.type
_entity_poly.pdbx_seq_one_letter_code
_entity_poly.pdbx_strand_id
1 'polypeptide(L)'
;FKIYGRNLLSILVFSAVIAGVFSIITGVITYQMMPTPISMANNSWIDFLENPDMAPVIEPDDFGNFMVQFFAFQGVMILLAIINGVFVQPLVQGGIINIAYNDVKGQKLTIGQGLTAALKKYGKLILTSLSLIPYYIAVGIVLIIVTVIFLIPVILSGTAMSTDPTGGRIAGFIFMLFISIVIMAALVILSGLFVTFTYHGTTIENICGFSAIGRSFKLVGKKFWRVLGVSLLIYLLVGIIVLVLGFISGITALISPNPMLADFSVGFIITVFITPIIYIATTLMFIDIKARVEGTQEAIIV
;
A
#
# COMPACT_ATOMS: atom_id res chain seq x y z
N PHE A 1 0.29 -4.28 -21.07
CA PHE A 1 -0.93 -5.04 -21.39
C PHE A 1 -0.69 -6.36 -22.12
N LYS A 2 0.15 -6.46 -23.16
CA LYS A 2 0.40 -7.75 -23.88
C LYS A 2 0.88 -8.90 -22.97
N ILE A 3 1.81 -8.62 -22.05
CA ILE A 3 2.32 -9.58 -21.04
C ILE A 3 1.18 -10.05 -20.11
N TYR A 4 0.36 -9.11 -19.64
CA TYR A 4 -0.77 -9.39 -18.77
C TYR A 4 -1.80 -10.27 -19.45
N GLY A 5 -2.22 -9.96 -20.68
CA GLY A 5 -3.20 -10.77 -21.42
C GLY A 5 -2.70 -12.18 -21.74
N ARG A 6 -1.42 -12.33 -22.13
CA ARG A 6 -0.82 -13.63 -22.44
C ARG A 6 -0.69 -14.56 -21.23
N ASN A 7 -0.49 -14.00 -20.04
CA ASN A 7 -0.25 -14.75 -18.81
C ASN A 7 -1.36 -14.55 -17.77
N LEU A 8 -2.54 -14.08 -18.22
CA LEU A 8 -3.64 -13.64 -17.36
C LEU A 8 -3.95 -14.68 -16.29
N LEU A 9 -4.14 -15.93 -16.71
CA LEU A 9 -4.54 -17.01 -15.81
C LEU A 9 -3.45 -17.30 -14.76
N SER A 10 -2.17 -17.40 -15.16
CA SER A 10 -1.06 -17.59 -14.22
C SER A 10 -0.93 -16.43 -13.23
N ILE A 11 -1.16 -15.19 -13.68
CA ILE A 11 -1.14 -13.99 -12.83
C ILE A 11 -2.32 -13.99 -11.85
N LEU A 12 -3.52 -14.36 -12.32
CA LEU A 12 -4.72 -14.46 -11.51
C LEU A 12 -4.60 -15.51 -10.41
N VAL A 13 -3.79 -16.56 -10.57
CA VAL A 13 -3.54 -17.49 -9.46
C VAL A 13 -2.83 -16.78 -8.31
N PHE A 14 -1.84 -15.94 -8.58
CA PHE A 14 -1.18 -15.16 -7.51
C PHE A 14 -2.09 -14.07 -6.94
N SER A 15 -2.79 -13.31 -7.78
CA SER A 15 -3.59 -12.18 -7.30
C SER A 15 -4.99 -12.56 -6.79
N ALA A 16 -5.71 -13.46 -7.46
CA ALA A 16 -7.05 -13.89 -7.04
C ALA A 16 -7.03 -15.00 -5.99
N VAL A 17 -6.23 -16.05 -6.22
CA VAL A 17 -6.27 -17.22 -5.33
C VAL A 17 -5.46 -16.97 -4.08
N ILE A 18 -4.24 -16.43 -4.19
CA ILE A 18 -3.39 -16.21 -3.00
C ILE A 18 -3.75 -14.89 -2.32
N ALA A 19 -3.58 -13.75 -3.00
CA ALA A 19 -3.86 -12.45 -2.39
C ALA A 19 -5.36 -12.22 -2.15
N GLY A 20 -6.21 -12.61 -3.09
CA GLY A 20 -7.66 -12.46 -2.99
C GLY A 20 -8.24 -13.25 -1.82
N VAL A 21 -7.92 -14.54 -1.66
CA VAL A 21 -8.39 -15.33 -0.51
C VAL A 21 -7.90 -14.74 0.81
N PHE A 22 -6.64 -14.29 0.89
CA PHE A 22 -6.15 -13.63 2.10
C PHE A 22 -6.88 -12.31 2.39
N SER A 23 -7.21 -11.53 1.35
CA SER A 23 -8.02 -10.32 1.46
C SER A 23 -9.43 -10.64 1.97
N ILE A 24 -10.03 -11.76 1.52
CA ILE A 24 -11.32 -12.24 1.99
C ILE A 24 -11.28 -12.53 3.49
N ILE A 25 -10.29 -13.33 3.91
CA ILE A 25 -10.09 -13.69 5.33
C ILE A 25 -9.88 -12.43 6.18
N THR A 26 -9.02 -11.52 5.72
CA THR A 26 -8.73 -10.26 6.41
C THR A 26 -9.98 -9.41 6.55
N GLY A 27 -10.80 -9.28 5.49
CA GLY A 27 -12.05 -8.54 5.53
C GLY A 27 -13.05 -9.12 6.53
N VAL A 28 -13.22 -10.45 6.55
CA VAL A 28 -14.12 -11.13 7.50
C VAL A 28 -13.67 -10.93 8.94
N ILE A 29 -12.36 -11.09 9.24
CA ILE A 29 -11.84 -10.89 10.59
C ILE A 29 -11.96 -9.42 11.02
N THR A 30 -11.61 -8.48 10.12
CA THR A 30 -11.73 -7.05 10.37
C THR A 30 -13.17 -6.69 10.72
N TYR A 31 -14.13 -7.26 9.99
CA TYR A 31 -15.55 -7.03 10.25
C TYR A 31 -15.99 -7.57 11.61
N GLN A 32 -15.66 -8.83 11.91
CA GLN A 32 -16.08 -9.48 13.16
C GLN A 32 -15.47 -8.82 14.41
N MET A 33 -14.29 -8.20 14.26
CA MET A 33 -13.56 -7.59 15.36
C MET A 33 -13.68 -6.07 15.39
N MET A 34 -14.41 -5.46 14.46
CA MET A 34 -14.59 -4.02 14.43
C MET A 34 -15.21 -3.59 15.77
N PRO A 35 -14.58 -2.65 16.50
CA PRO A 35 -15.11 -2.19 17.78
C PRO A 35 -16.53 -1.67 17.57
N THR A 36 -17.47 -2.12 18.41
CA THR A 36 -18.82 -1.58 18.35
C THR A 36 -18.73 -0.08 18.61
N PRO A 37 -19.37 0.76 17.79
CA PRO A 37 -19.33 2.19 18.02
C PRO A 37 -19.84 2.48 19.44
N ILE A 38 -19.15 3.37 20.16
CA ILE A 38 -19.68 3.93 21.40
C ILE A 38 -21.08 4.48 21.08
N SER A 39 -22.04 4.37 22.00
CA SER A 39 -23.46 4.76 21.87
C SER A 39 -23.74 6.06 21.08
N MET A 40 -22.78 6.98 21.02
CA MET A 40 -22.69 8.13 20.10
C MET A 40 -22.91 7.83 18.60
N ALA A 41 -22.55 6.66 18.09
CA ALA A 41 -22.64 6.37 16.65
C ALA A 41 -23.90 5.58 16.24
N ASN A 42 -24.75 5.21 17.20
CA ASN A 42 -26.02 4.55 16.93
C ASN A 42 -27.17 5.55 16.73
N ASN A 43 -27.05 6.74 17.32
CA ASN A 43 -27.88 7.89 16.98
C ASN A 43 -27.29 8.51 15.72
N SER A 44 -28.10 8.72 14.69
CA SER A 44 -27.57 9.33 13.47
C SER A 44 -27.00 10.70 13.83
N TRP A 45 -25.91 11.12 13.20
CA TRP A 45 -25.40 12.50 13.37
C TRP A 45 -26.49 13.55 13.14
N ILE A 46 -27.52 13.19 12.36
CA ILE A 46 -28.74 13.95 12.14
C ILE A 46 -29.59 14.06 13.42
N ASP A 47 -29.80 12.98 14.17
CA ASP A 47 -30.54 13.02 15.45
C ASP A 47 -29.83 13.89 16.50
N PHE A 48 -28.50 13.88 16.52
CA PHE A 48 -27.70 14.75 17.40
C PHE A 48 -27.77 16.23 16.97
N LEU A 49 -27.81 16.50 15.67
CA LEU A 49 -27.98 17.86 15.14
C LEU A 49 -29.41 18.38 15.33
N GLU A 50 -30.42 17.50 15.27
CA GLU A 50 -31.82 17.84 15.51
C GLU A 50 -32.13 17.98 17.01
N ASN A 51 -31.45 17.21 17.87
CA ASN A 51 -31.65 17.22 19.32
C ASN A 51 -30.31 17.28 20.07
N PRO A 52 -29.66 18.46 20.15
CA PRO A 52 -28.35 18.62 20.79
C PRO A 52 -28.35 18.30 22.30
N ASP A 53 -29.52 18.29 22.94
CA ASP A 53 -29.68 17.95 24.35
C ASP A 53 -29.68 16.43 24.60
N MET A 54 -29.83 15.60 23.55
CA MET A 54 -29.67 14.14 23.62
C MET A 54 -28.21 13.73 23.49
N ALA A 55 -27.31 14.41 24.20
CA ALA A 55 -25.94 13.94 24.33
C ALA A 55 -25.97 12.57 25.02
N PRO A 56 -25.53 11.50 24.36
CA PRO A 56 -25.56 10.17 24.96
C PRO A 56 -24.71 10.19 26.24
N VAL A 57 -25.29 9.68 27.32
CA VAL A 57 -24.57 9.46 28.57
C VAL A 57 -23.51 8.41 28.28
N ILE A 58 -22.24 8.81 28.23
CA ILE A 58 -21.12 7.88 28.17
C ILE A 58 -20.94 7.35 29.58
N GLU A 59 -21.28 6.09 29.82
CA GLU A 59 -20.97 5.47 31.10
C GLU A 59 -19.44 5.21 31.17
N PRO A 60 -18.78 5.38 32.34
CA PRO A 60 -17.33 5.17 32.44
C PRO A 60 -16.84 3.78 31.99
N ASP A 61 -17.71 2.77 32.08
CA ASP A 61 -17.47 1.40 31.62
C ASP A 61 -17.61 1.23 30.10
N ASP A 62 -18.42 2.04 29.41
CA ASP A 62 -18.48 2.08 27.94
C ASP A 62 -17.11 2.39 27.34
N PHE A 63 -16.42 3.38 27.90
CA PHE A 63 -15.08 3.75 27.46
C PHE A 63 -14.08 2.63 27.74
N GLY A 64 -14.15 1.99 28.92
CA GLY A 64 -13.31 0.85 29.26
C GLY A 64 -13.47 -0.32 28.29
N ASN A 65 -14.71 -0.70 28.00
CA ASN A 65 -15.05 -1.78 27.07
C ASN A 65 -14.60 -1.45 25.64
N PHE A 66 -14.83 -0.21 25.17
CA PHE A 66 -14.36 0.25 23.87
C PHE A 66 -12.84 0.18 23.75
N MET A 67 -12.10 0.66 24.76
CA MET A 67 -10.63 0.64 24.74
C MET A 67 -10.08 -0.79 24.67
N VAL A 68 -10.66 -1.73 25.41
CA VAL A 68 -10.27 -3.15 25.35
C VAL A 68 -10.53 -3.74 23.97
N GLN A 69 -11.73 -3.52 23.40
CA GLN A 69 -12.06 -3.98 22.04
C GLN A 69 -11.15 -3.34 21.00
N PHE A 70 -10.86 -2.04 21.11
CA PHE A 70 -9.97 -1.32 20.22
C PHE A 70 -8.57 -1.91 20.22
N PHE A 71 -7.97 -2.16 21.40
CA PHE A 71 -6.65 -2.76 21.47
C PHE A 71 -6.63 -4.21 20.95
N ALA A 72 -7.66 -5.00 21.23
CA ALA A 72 -7.80 -6.34 20.68
C ALA A 72 -7.86 -6.30 19.15
N PHE A 73 -8.70 -5.41 18.59
CA PHE A 73 -8.81 -5.17 17.16
C PHE A 73 -7.46 -4.74 16.55
N GLN A 74 -6.80 -3.73 17.12
CA GLN A 74 -5.49 -3.27 16.64
C GLN A 74 -4.43 -4.39 16.69
N GLY A 75 -4.41 -5.19 17.77
CA GLY A 75 -3.51 -6.33 17.89
C GLY A 75 -3.70 -7.36 16.77
N VAL A 76 -4.96 -7.68 16.44
CA VAL A 76 -5.26 -8.61 15.34
C VAL A 76 -4.95 -7.99 13.99
N MET A 77 -5.25 -6.71 13.77
CA MET A 77 -4.91 -6.03 12.52
C MET A 77 -3.40 -5.97 12.26
N ILE A 78 -2.60 -5.75 13.32
CA ILE A 78 -1.13 -5.81 13.22
C ILE A 78 -0.68 -7.22 12.86
N LEU A 79 -1.23 -8.26 13.49
CA LEU A 79 -0.90 -9.65 13.18
C LEU A 79 -1.24 -9.99 11.73
N LEU A 80 -2.42 -9.60 11.24
CA LEU A 80 -2.82 -9.79 9.84
C LEU A 80 -1.91 -9.01 8.88
N ALA A 81 -1.52 -7.79 9.23
CA ALA A 81 -0.60 -6.99 8.43
C ALA A 81 0.79 -7.65 8.34
N ILE A 82 1.29 -8.23 9.44
CA ILE A 82 2.55 -8.99 9.46
C ILE A 82 2.43 -10.25 8.59
N ILE A 83 1.34 -11.02 8.72
CA ILE A 83 1.12 -12.20 7.88
C ILE A 83 1.10 -11.80 6.40
N ASN A 84 0.34 -10.76 6.06
CA ASN A 84 0.25 -10.26 4.70
C ASN A 84 1.61 -9.82 4.17
N GLY A 85 2.30 -8.93 4.90
CA GLY A 85 3.54 -8.29 4.45
C GLY A 85 4.74 -9.23 4.41
N VAL A 86 4.79 -10.21 5.32
CA VAL A 86 5.93 -11.13 5.44
C VAL A 86 5.74 -12.42 4.64
N PHE A 87 4.51 -12.91 4.53
CA PHE A 87 4.25 -14.24 3.96
C PHE A 87 3.48 -14.19 2.64
N VAL A 88 2.43 -13.37 2.54
CA VAL A 88 1.52 -13.40 1.38
C VAL A 88 2.05 -12.52 0.24
N GLN A 89 2.29 -11.24 0.52
CA GLN A 89 2.76 -10.26 -0.46
C GLN A 89 4.08 -10.67 -1.14
N PRO A 90 5.11 -11.17 -0.44
CA PRO A 90 6.35 -11.56 -1.09
C PRO A 90 6.16 -12.73 -2.06
N LEU A 91 5.28 -13.68 -1.74
CA LEU A 91 4.96 -14.81 -2.62
C LEU A 91 4.23 -14.33 -3.88
N VAL A 92 3.22 -13.47 -3.71
CA VAL A 92 2.42 -12.90 -4.80
C VAL A 92 3.29 -12.05 -5.73
N GLN A 93 4.03 -11.11 -5.14
CA GLN A 93 4.93 -10.22 -5.87
C GLN A 93 6.05 -11.00 -6.56
N GLY A 94 6.73 -11.93 -5.86
CA GLY A 94 7.79 -12.75 -6.45
C GLY A 94 7.28 -13.65 -7.58
N GLY A 95 6.10 -14.22 -7.44
CA GLY A 95 5.46 -15.03 -8.50
C GLY A 95 5.16 -14.22 -9.76
N ILE A 96 4.54 -13.05 -9.61
CA ILE A 96 4.20 -12.17 -10.73
C ILE A 96 5.47 -11.60 -11.39
N ILE A 97 6.48 -11.21 -10.61
CA ILE A 97 7.78 -10.77 -11.13
C ILE A 97 8.42 -11.89 -11.96
N ASN A 98 8.41 -13.13 -11.46
CA ASN A 98 9.00 -14.26 -12.17
C ASN A 98 8.28 -14.54 -13.50
N ILE A 99 6.95 -14.52 -13.52
CA ILE A 99 6.16 -14.68 -14.75
C ILE A 99 6.48 -13.55 -15.74
N ALA A 100 6.42 -12.30 -15.29
CA ALA A 100 6.67 -11.13 -16.14
C ALA A 100 8.09 -11.14 -16.73
N TYR A 101 9.09 -11.49 -15.92
CA TYR A 101 10.48 -11.55 -16.35
C TYR A 101 10.73 -12.65 -17.39
N ASN A 102 10.16 -13.85 -17.20
CA ASN A 102 10.31 -14.94 -18.16
C ASN A 102 9.56 -14.67 -19.47
N ASP A 103 8.39 -14.00 -19.42
CA ASP A 103 7.66 -13.63 -20.64
C ASP A 103 8.44 -12.62 -21.50
N VAL A 104 9.16 -11.68 -20.87
CA VAL A 104 10.09 -10.76 -21.57
C VAL A 104 11.25 -11.51 -22.22
N LYS A 105 11.68 -12.63 -21.65
CA LYS A 105 12.69 -13.54 -22.25
C LYS A 105 12.10 -14.48 -23.32
N GLY A 106 10.83 -14.34 -23.67
CA GLY A 106 10.15 -15.22 -24.62
C GLY A 106 9.76 -16.58 -24.03
N GLN A 107 9.99 -16.83 -22.74
CA GLN A 107 9.65 -18.08 -22.06
C GLN A 107 8.27 -17.96 -21.40
N LYS A 108 7.31 -18.77 -21.85
CA LYS A 108 6.00 -18.87 -21.21
C LYS A 108 6.07 -19.88 -20.06
N LEU A 109 5.83 -19.41 -18.84
CA LEU A 109 5.70 -20.29 -17.68
C LEU A 109 4.24 -20.75 -17.55
N THR A 110 4.05 -22.05 -17.38
CA THR A 110 2.75 -22.56 -16.94
C THR A 110 2.48 -22.14 -15.49
N ILE A 111 1.21 -22.17 -15.07
CA ILE A 111 0.80 -21.84 -13.69
C ILE A 111 1.64 -22.60 -12.67
N GLY A 112 1.75 -23.93 -12.85
CA GLY A 112 2.48 -24.81 -11.94
C GLY A 112 3.98 -24.52 -11.91
N GLN A 113 4.58 -24.20 -13.06
CA GLN A 113 5.99 -23.79 -13.12
C GLN A 113 6.22 -22.45 -12.43
N GLY A 114 5.32 -21.47 -12.64
CA GLY A 114 5.36 -20.18 -11.96
C GLY A 114 5.25 -20.31 -10.45
N LEU A 115 4.28 -21.09 -9.97
CA LEU A 115 4.07 -21.36 -8.55
C LEU A 115 5.25 -22.11 -7.93
N THR A 116 5.73 -23.17 -8.58
CA THR A 116 6.89 -23.94 -8.10
C THR A 116 8.14 -23.06 -8.02
N ALA A 117 8.36 -22.19 -9.01
CA ALA A 117 9.49 -21.27 -8.99
C ALA A 117 9.39 -20.23 -7.87
N ALA A 118 8.19 -19.71 -7.60
CA ALA A 118 7.94 -18.81 -6.48
C ALA A 118 8.14 -19.50 -5.12
N LEU A 119 7.58 -20.71 -4.96
CA LEU A 119 7.70 -21.53 -3.74
C LEU A 119 9.15 -21.93 -3.46
N LYS A 120 9.93 -22.32 -4.48
CA LYS A 120 11.36 -22.62 -4.32
C LYS A 120 12.17 -21.44 -3.79
N LYS A 121 11.74 -20.21 -4.08
CA LYS A 121 12.38 -18.97 -3.62
C LYS A 121 11.68 -18.37 -2.39
N TYR A 122 10.65 -19.03 -1.86
CA TYR A 122 9.78 -18.44 -0.85
C TYR A 122 10.52 -18.09 0.45
N GLY A 123 11.40 -18.96 0.94
CA GLY A 123 12.23 -18.66 2.10
C GLY A 123 13.14 -17.44 1.90
N LYS A 124 13.64 -17.23 0.67
CA LYS A 124 14.45 -16.04 0.34
C LYS A 124 13.58 -14.78 0.28
N LEU A 125 12.36 -14.89 -0.23
CA LEU A 125 11.38 -13.79 -0.26
C LEU A 125 10.97 -13.37 1.15
N ILE A 126 10.71 -14.34 2.05
CA ILE A 126 10.44 -14.08 3.47
C ILE A 126 11.66 -13.42 4.15
N LEU A 127 12.87 -13.92 3.89
CA LEU A 127 14.07 -13.31 4.48
C LEU A 127 14.25 -11.85 4.02
N THR A 128 13.94 -11.56 2.76
CA THR A 128 13.93 -10.20 2.22
C THR A 128 12.84 -9.34 2.87
N SER A 129 11.62 -9.84 3.04
CA SER A 129 10.55 -9.08 3.70
C SER A 129 10.85 -8.82 5.18
N LEU A 130 11.42 -9.80 5.90
CA LEU A 130 11.90 -9.61 7.27
C LEU A 130 13.00 -8.56 7.35
N SER A 131 13.90 -8.52 6.36
CA SER A 131 14.96 -7.48 6.30
C SER A 131 14.41 -6.09 5.97
N LEU A 132 13.23 -5.99 5.35
CA LEU A 132 12.54 -4.72 5.12
C LEU A 132 11.87 -4.18 6.39
N ILE A 133 11.59 -5.02 7.40
CA ILE A 133 10.94 -4.55 8.64
C ILE A 133 11.79 -3.49 9.36
N PRO A 134 13.10 -3.70 9.66
CA PRO A 134 13.94 -2.65 10.25
C PRO A 134 14.01 -1.39 9.40
N TYR A 135 13.99 -1.52 8.07
CA TYR A 135 13.96 -0.39 7.16
C TYR A 135 12.68 0.45 7.34
N TYR A 136 11.50 -0.19 7.35
CA TYR A 136 10.24 0.51 7.56
C TYR A 136 10.11 1.10 8.96
N ILE A 137 10.66 0.43 9.99
CA ILE A 137 10.75 1.00 11.34
C ILE A 137 11.61 2.26 11.33
N ALA A 138 12.78 2.24 10.70
CA ALA A 138 13.65 3.40 10.61
C ALA A 138 12.98 4.56 9.85
N VAL A 139 12.33 4.28 8.72
CA VAL A 139 11.54 5.28 7.98
C VAL A 139 10.39 5.82 8.83
N GLY A 140 9.68 4.96 9.56
CA GLY A 140 8.58 5.35 10.44
C GLY A 140 9.05 6.29 11.56
N ILE A 141 10.18 5.99 12.21
CA ILE A 141 10.78 6.86 13.23
C ILE A 141 11.13 8.22 12.63
N VAL A 142 11.76 8.25 11.45
CA VAL A 142 12.08 9.51 10.75
C VAL A 142 10.81 10.30 10.44
N LEU A 143 9.76 9.64 9.93
CA LEU A 143 8.48 10.30 9.64
C LEU A 143 7.82 10.86 10.89
N ILE A 144 7.87 10.15 12.03
CA ILE A 144 7.35 10.66 13.31
C ILE A 144 8.13 11.90 13.75
N ILE A 145 9.46 11.86 13.71
CA ILE A 145 10.31 13.00 14.08
C ILE A 145 10.00 14.21 13.20
N VAL A 146 9.95 14.02 11.88
CA VAL A 146 9.62 15.08 10.92
C VAL A 146 8.20 15.60 11.17
N THR A 147 7.23 14.72 11.41
CA THR A 147 5.86 15.11 11.73
C THR A 147 5.84 16.02 12.95
N VAL A 148 6.50 15.64 14.05
CA VAL A 148 6.56 16.47 15.28
C VAL A 148 7.22 17.82 15.01
N ILE A 149 8.31 17.86 14.23
CA ILE A 149 9.01 19.09 13.85
C ILE A 149 8.09 20.05 13.07
N PHE A 150 7.28 19.53 12.14
CA PHE A 150 6.36 20.35 11.33
C PHE A 150 5.03 20.65 12.04
N LEU A 151 4.59 19.78 12.95
CA LEU A 151 3.35 19.94 13.70
C LEU A 151 3.39 21.17 14.60
N ILE A 152 4.52 21.43 15.27
CA ILE A 152 4.66 22.57 16.20
C ILE A 152 4.43 23.91 15.46
N PRO A 153 5.12 24.24 14.35
CA PRO A 153 4.85 25.45 13.57
C PRO A 153 3.43 25.51 13.01
N VAL A 154 2.85 24.38 12.58
CA VAL A 154 1.46 24.35 12.07
C VAL A 154 0.47 24.67 13.19
N ILE A 155 0.66 24.13 14.39
CA ILE A 155 -0.15 24.44 15.56
C ILE A 155 0.02 25.92 15.95
N LEU A 156 1.25 26.41 16.06
CA LEU A 156 1.52 27.80 16.43
C LEU A 156 0.89 28.77 15.42
N SER A 157 1.04 28.52 14.12
CA SER A 157 0.40 29.33 13.08
C SER A 157 -1.13 29.22 13.11
N GLY A 158 -1.69 28.04 13.40
CA GLY A 158 -3.13 27.84 13.58
C GLY A 158 -3.69 28.61 14.79
N THR A 159 -2.99 28.57 15.93
CA THR A 159 -3.38 29.34 17.13
C THR A 159 -3.26 30.85 16.92
N ALA A 160 -2.25 31.31 16.18
CA ALA A 160 -2.13 32.72 15.83
C ALA A 160 -3.23 33.16 14.86
N MET A 161 -3.65 32.27 13.94
CA MET A 161 -4.78 32.53 13.04
C MET A 161 -6.10 32.59 13.80
N SER A 162 -6.31 31.74 14.82
CA SER A 162 -7.55 31.70 15.59
C SER A 162 -7.73 32.92 16.50
N THR A 163 -6.65 33.52 17.00
CA THR A 163 -6.71 34.71 17.85
C THR A 163 -6.94 36.00 17.05
N ASP A 164 -6.21 36.22 15.95
CA ASP A 164 -6.46 37.36 15.04
C ASP A 164 -6.45 36.91 13.57
N PRO A 165 -7.61 36.71 12.94
CA PRO A 165 -7.72 36.22 11.56
C PRO A 165 -7.41 37.33 10.54
N THR A 166 -6.17 37.79 10.51
CA THR A 166 -5.64 38.67 9.47
C THR A 166 -5.27 37.88 8.22
N GLY A 167 -5.41 38.48 7.03
CA GLY A 167 -5.10 37.81 5.76
C GLY A 167 -3.68 37.22 5.71
N GLY A 168 -2.71 37.91 6.33
CA GLY A 168 -1.33 37.41 6.44
C GLY A 168 -1.20 36.14 7.29
N ARG A 169 -1.93 36.02 8.41
CA ARG A 169 -1.88 34.83 9.27
C ARG A 169 -2.60 33.63 8.64
N ILE A 170 -3.73 33.86 7.97
CA ILE A 170 -4.44 32.82 7.21
C ILE A 170 -3.54 32.29 6.09
N ALA A 171 -2.92 33.18 5.30
CA ALA A 171 -2.00 32.78 4.23
C ALA A 171 -0.78 32.03 4.79
N GLY A 172 -0.22 32.49 5.91
CA GLY A 172 0.89 31.82 6.60
C GLY A 172 0.52 30.41 7.07
N PHE A 173 -0.65 30.22 7.68
CA PHE A 173 -1.14 28.91 8.11
C PHE A 173 -1.34 27.96 6.92
N ILE A 174 -2.02 28.40 5.86
CA ILE A 174 -2.25 27.57 4.66
C ILE A 174 -0.92 27.17 4.02
N PHE A 175 0.03 28.10 3.91
CA PHE A 175 1.35 27.81 3.36
C PHE A 175 2.12 26.79 4.21
N MET A 176 2.11 26.93 5.54
CA MET A 176 2.76 26.00 6.47
C MET A 176 2.10 24.62 6.46
N LEU A 177 0.79 24.55 6.35
CA LEU A 177 0.05 23.31 6.22
C LEU A 177 0.39 22.62 4.90
N PHE A 178 0.39 23.35 3.79
CA PHE A 178 0.74 22.83 2.47
C PHE A 178 2.17 22.30 2.43
N ILE A 179 3.17 23.06 2.91
CA ILE A 179 4.57 22.62 2.88
C ILE A 179 4.78 21.37 3.76
N SER A 180 4.10 21.29 4.90
CA SER A 180 4.16 20.11 5.78
C SER A 180 3.63 18.86 5.08
N ILE A 181 2.47 18.96 4.43
CA ILE A 181 1.88 17.85 3.66
C ILE A 181 2.79 17.44 2.51
N VAL A 182 3.32 18.41 1.75
CA VAL A 182 4.20 18.14 0.61
C VAL A 182 5.48 17.43 1.05
N ILE A 183 6.10 17.87 2.15
CA ILE A 183 7.33 17.26 2.68
C ILE A 183 7.06 15.83 3.17
N MET A 184 5.97 15.62 3.90
CA MET A 184 5.58 14.28 4.36
C MET A 184 5.31 13.33 3.20
N ALA A 185 4.55 13.78 2.20
CA ALA A 185 4.29 13.00 1.00
C ALA A 185 5.59 12.70 0.23
N ALA A 186 6.48 13.68 0.09
CA ALA A 186 7.77 13.50 -0.58
C ALA A 186 8.65 12.45 0.12
N LEU A 187 8.71 12.44 1.46
CA LEU A 187 9.49 11.46 2.22
C LEU A 187 8.93 10.04 2.08
N VAL A 188 7.61 9.88 2.12
CA VAL A 188 6.95 8.57 1.91
C VAL A 188 7.20 8.05 0.49
N ILE A 189 7.04 8.91 -0.52
CA ILE A 189 7.31 8.54 -1.92
C ILE A 189 8.79 8.18 -2.09
N LEU A 190 9.70 9.02 -1.56
CA LEU A 190 11.13 8.82 -1.71
C LEU A 190 11.58 7.50 -1.09
N SER A 191 11.15 7.19 0.14
CA SER A 191 11.46 5.94 0.80
C SER A 191 10.94 4.72 0.01
N GLY A 192 9.69 4.77 -0.45
CA GLY A 192 9.11 3.70 -1.29
C GLY A 192 9.89 3.44 -2.59
N LEU A 193 10.38 4.50 -3.25
CA LEU A 193 11.14 4.38 -4.49
C LEU A 193 12.44 3.60 -4.29
N PHE A 194 13.18 3.87 -3.21
CA PHE A 194 14.47 3.22 -2.96
C PHE A 194 14.36 1.71 -2.71
N VAL A 195 13.21 1.23 -2.22
CA VAL A 195 12.96 -0.22 -1.99
C VAL A 195 12.16 -0.90 -3.11
N THR A 196 11.77 -0.17 -4.16
CA THR A 196 10.88 -0.68 -5.23
C THR A 196 11.44 -1.92 -5.94
N PHE A 197 12.76 -2.04 -6.10
CA PHE A 197 13.41 -3.16 -6.80
C PHE A 197 13.89 -4.29 -5.89
N THR A 198 13.58 -4.24 -4.60
CA THR A 198 14.09 -5.21 -3.61
C THR A 198 13.67 -6.63 -3.96
N TYR A 199 12.38 -6.86 -4.23
CA TYR A 199 11.87 -8.19 -4.60
C TYR A 199 12.31 -8.64 -6.00
N HIS A 200 12.62 -7.70 -6.91
CA HIS A 200 13.21 -8.02 -8.21
C HIS A 200 14.62 -8.60 -8.04
N GLY A 201 15.44 -8.04 -7.16
CA GLY A 201 16.75 -8.61 -6.82
C GLY A 201 16.65 -10.05 -6.28
N THR A 202 15.67 -10.34 -5.42
CA THR A 202 15.46 -11.69 -4.90
C THR A 202 14.93 -12.67 -5.93
N THR A 203 13.98 -12.22 -6.74
CA THR A 203 13.33 -13.10 -7.71
C THR A 203 14.21 -13.35 -8.93
N ILE A 204 14.86 -12.32 -9.46
CA ILE A 204 15.60 -12.39 -10.72
C ILE A 204 17.09 -12.67 -10.49
N GLU A 205 17.69 -12.01 -9.51
CA GLU A 205 19.14 -12.10 -9.26
C GLU A 205 19.50 -13.07 -8.13
N ASN A 206 18.49 -13.67 -7.48
CA ASN A 206 18.66 -14.64 -6.40
C ASN A 206 19.38 -14.09 -5.15
N ILE A 207 19.34 -12.76 -4.97
CA ILE A 207 19.93 -12.02 -3.84
C ILE A 207 18.85 -11.80 -2.77
N CYS A 208 19.12 -12.07 -1.49
CA CYS A 208 18.12 -11.93 -0.42
C CYS A 208 18.56 -11.01 0.72
N GLY A 209 17.60 -10.63 1.56
CA GLY A 209 17.82 -9.82 2.76
C GLY A 209 18.29 -8.40 2.47
N PHE A 210 19.15 -7.86 3.33
CA PHE A 210 19.70 -6.50 3.18
C PHE A 210 20.49 -6.28 1.90
N SER A 211 21.10 -7.33 1.34
CA SER A 211 21.81 -7.24 0.05
C SER A 211 20.86 -6.90 -1.10
N ALA A 212 19.62 -7.40 -1.07
CA ALA A 212 18.59 -7.05 -2.06
C ALA A 212 18.15 -5.59 -1.94
N ILE A 213 18.09 -5.06 -0.71
CA ILE A 213 17.77 -3.65 -0.44
C ILE A 213 18.89 -2.76 -0.97
N GLY A 214 20.15 -3.04 -0.61
CA GLY A 214 21.31 -2.28 -1.10
C GLY A 214 21.42 -2.31 -2.62
N ARG A 215 21.04 -3.44 -3.24
CA ARG A 215 20.93 -3.56 -4.70
C ARG A 215 19.88 -2.62 -5.30
N SER A 216 18.69 -2.57 -4.70
CA SER A 216 17.63 -1.63 -5.10
C SER A 216 18.13 -0.18 -5.01
N PHE A 217 18.76 0.20 -3.90
CA PHE A 217 19.32 1.53 -3.69
C PHE A 217 20.34 1.93 -4.75
N LYS A 218 21.26 1.01 -5.09
CA LYS A 218 22.30 1.26 -6.11
C LYS A 218 21.69 1.49 -7.50
N LEU A 219 20.65 0.75 -7.87
CA LEU A 219 19.98 0.90 -9.16
C LEU A 219 19.14 2.19 -9.22
N VAL A 220 18.35 2.46 -8.18
CA VAL A 220 17.50 3.66 -8.09
C VAL A 220 18.36 4.91 -8.03
N GLY A 221 19.43 4.94 -7.21
CA GLY A 221 20.31 6.10 -7.07
C GLY A 221 20.97 6.54 -8.38
N LYS A 222 21.36 5.59 -9.24
CA LYS A 222 22.00 5.91 -10.53
C LYS A 222 21.05 6.50 -11.58
N LYS A 223 19.75 6.21 -11.50
CA LYS A 223 18.73 6.66 -12.46
C LYS A 223 17.47 7.18 -11.76
N PHE A 224 17.69 7.95 -10.68
CA PHE A 224 16.63 8.39 -9.76
C PHE A 224 15.45 9.06 -10.48
N TRP A 225 15.72 10.09 -11.28
CA TRP A 225 14.68 10.85 -11.99
C TRP A 225 13.81 10.00 -12.92
N ARG A 226 14.41 9.00 -13.57
CA ARG A 226 13.68 8.08 -14.44
C ARG A 226 12.80 7.13 -13.64
N VAL A 227 13.32 6.57 -12.54
CA VAL A 227 12.54 5.71 -11.64
C VAL A 227 11.40 6.49 -11.01
N LEU A 228 11.66 7.71 -10.53
CA LEU A 228 10.64 8.62 -9.99
C LEU A 228 9.55 8.91 -11.03
N GLY A 229 9.92 9.36 -12.24
CA GLY A 229 8.95 9.73 -13.28
C GLY A 229 8.10 8.55 -13.75
N VAL A 230 8.72 7.39 -13.99
CA VAL A 230 7.98 6.18 -14.42
C VAL A 230 7.10 5.64 -13.29
N SER A 231 7.61 5.62 -12.05
CA SER A 231 6.80 5.17 -10.90
C SER A 231 5.61 6.10 -10.66
N LEU A 232 5.82 7.42 -10.73
CA LEU A 232 4.76 8.41 -10.59
C LEU A 232 3.68 8.21 -11.65
N LEU A 233 4.05 7.95 -12.91
CA LEU A 233 3.10 7.64 -13.98
C LEU A 233 2.32 6.34 -13.70
N ILE A 234 3.00 5.28 -13.24
CA ILE A 234 2.35 4.01 -12.88
C ILE A 234 1.34 4.22 -11.75
N TYR A 235 1.75 4.88 -10.66
CA TYR A 235 0.88 5.14 -9.51
C TYR A 235 -0.23 6.12 -9.83
N LEU A 236 -0.02 7.12 -10.69
CA LEU A 236 -1.06 8.02 -11.16
C LEU A 236 -2.13 7.24 -11.95
N LEU A 237 -1.72 6.41 -12.91
CA LEU A 237 -2.64 5.62 -13.73
C LEU A 237 -3.45 4.66 -12.84
N VAL A 238 -2.77 3.93 -11.96
CA VAL A 238 -3.43 3.02 -11.00
C VAL A 238 -4.33 3.79 -10.04
N GLY A 239 -3.90 4.94 -9.55
CA GLY A 239 -4.68 5.80 -8.66
C GLY A 239 -5.98 6.28 -9.30
N ILE A 240 -5.95 6.65 -10.58
CA ILE A 240 -7.16 7.00 -11.34
C ILE A 240 -8.12 5.80 -11.40
N ILE A 241 -7.62 4.59 -11.69
CA ILE A 241 -8.47 3.39 -11.74
C ILE A 241 -9.08 3.12 -10.36
N VAL A 242 -8.29 3.17 -9.29
CA VAL A 242 -8.76 2.95 -7.92
C VAL A 242 -9.77 4.03 -7.52
N LEU A 243 -9.57 5.30 -7.89
CA LEU A 243 -10.51 6.38 -7.63
C LEU A 243 -11.85 6.14 -8.33
N VAL A 244 -11.82 5.78 -9.62
CA VAL A 244 -13.04 5.47 -10.39
C VAL A 244 -13.78 4.28 -9.77
N LEU A 245 -13.07 3.21 -9.42
CA LEU A 245 -13.68 2.04 -8.77
C LEU A 245 -14.21 2.36 -7.38
N GLY A 246 -13.50 3.19 -6.60
CA GLY A 246 -13.96 3.65 -5.29
C GLY A 246 -15.21 4.51 -5.38
N PHE A 247 -15.30 5.38 -6.40
CA PHE A 247 -16.50 6.15 -6.68
C PHE A 247 -17.69 5.25 -7.04
N ILE A 248 -17.45 4.24 -7.89
CA ILE A 248 -18.46 3.22 -8.21
C ILE A 248 -18.87 2.47 -6.94
N SER A 249 -17.92 2.07 -6.09
CA SER A 249 -18.18 1.41 -4.79
C SER A 249 -19.11 2.25 -3.94
N GLY A 250 -18.80 3.55 -3.77
CA GLY A 250 -19.60 4.47 -2.98
C GLY A 250 -21.04 4.59 -3.48
N ILE A 251 -21.24 4.71 -4.80
CA ILE A 251 -22.60 4.71 -5.38
C ILE A 251 -23.29 3.37 -5.12
N THR A 252 -22.61 2.25 -5.35
CA THR A 252 -23.20 0.92 -5.12
C THR A 252 -23.53 0.68 -3.66
N ALA A 253 -22.75 1.21 -2.72
CA ALA A 253 -23.01 1.10 -1.29
C ALA A 253 -24.30 1.84 -0.89
N LEU A 254 -24.61 2.97 -1.52
CA LEU A 254 -25.84 3.73 -1.24
C LEU A 254 -27.12 3.00 -1.69
N ILE A 255 -27.03 2.15 -2.72
CA ILE A 255 -28.19 1.42 -3.28
C ILE A 255 -28.20 -0.07 -2.90
N SER A 256 -27.10 -0.59 -2.36
CA SER A 256 -26.97 -2.01 -2.03
C SER A 256 -27.70 -2.33 -0.73
N PRO A 257 -28.49 -3.42 -0.69
CA PRO A 257 -29.03 -3.95 0.57
C PRO A 257 -27.93 -4.30 1.60
N ASN A 258 -26.71 -4.53 1.13
CA ASN A 258 -25.55 -4.79 1.97
C ASN A 258 -24.35 -3.98 1.42
N PRO A 259 -24.11 -2.75 1.91
CA PRO A 259 -23.01 -1.91 1.45
C PRO A 259 -21.64 -2.57 1.67
N MET A 260 -21.52 -3.40 2.71
CA MET A 260 -20.27 -4.06 3.06
C MET A 260 -19.86 -5.10 2.02
N LEU A 261 -20.81 -5.89 1.52
CA LEU A 261 -20.54 -6.84 0.44
C LEU A 261 -20.15 -6.13 -0.87
N ALA A 262 -20.70 -4.93 -1.11
CA ALA A 262 -20.33 -4.12 -2.26
C ALA A 262 -18.86 -3.65 -2.14
N ASP A 263 -18.48 -3.04 -1.02
CA ASP A 263 -17.10 -2.58 -0.77
C ASP A 263 -16.09 -3.73 -0.81
N PHE A 264 -16.45 -4.87 -0.23
CA PHE A 264 -15.64 -6.07 -0.28
C PHE A 264 -15.40 -6.57 -1.71
N SER A 265 -16.47 -6.60 -2.53
CA SER A 265 -16.38 -7.05 -3.92
C SER A 265 -15.48 -6.12 -4.74
N VAL A 266 -15.58 -4.80 -4.53
CA VAL A 266 -14.71 -3.82 -5.19
C VAL A 266 -13.26 -3.97 -4.72
N GLY A 267 -13.02 -4.13 -3.43
CA GLY A 267 -11.68 -4.36 -2.87
C GLY A 267 -11.03 -5.64 -3.43
N PHE A 268 -11.80 -6.71 -3.60
CA PHE A 268 -11.35 -7.93 -4.27
C PHE A 268 -10.97 -7.66 -5.74
N ILE A 269 -11.83 -6.98 -6.51
CA ILE A 269 -11.56 -6.62 -7.91
C ILE A 269 -10.26 -5.80 -8.04
N ILE A 270 -10.06 -4.80 -7.17
CA ILE A 270 -8.83 -4.01 -7.12
C ILE A 270 -7.63 -4.93 -6.90
N THR A 271 -7.71 -5.81 -5.90
CA THR A 271 -6.60 -6.71 -5.55
C THR A 271 -6.26 -7.69 -6.67
N VAL A 272 -7.28 -8.24 -7.32
CA VAL A 272 -7.13 -9.26 -8.37
C VAL A 272 -6.59 -8.68 -9.68
N PHE A 273 -7.11 -7.53 -10.11
CA PHE A 273 -6.83 -6.99 -11.44
C PHE A 273 -5.80 -5.88 -11.45
N ILE A 274 -5.77 -5.02 -10.42
CA ILE A 274 -4.92 -3.81 -10.43
C ILE A 274 -3.54 -4.12 -9.88
N THR A 275 -3.44 -4.84 -8.77
CA THR A 275 -2.16 -5.17 -8.14
C THR A 275 -1.14 -5.78 -9.11
N PRO A 276 -1.49 -6.73 -9.99
CA PRO A 276 -0.54 -7.25 -10.97
C PRO A 276 0.00 -6.23 -11.96
N ILE A 277 -0.77 -5.20 -12.31
CA ILE A 277 -0.34 -4.16 -13.25
C ILE A 277 0.88 -3.43 -12.67
N ILE A 278 0.86 -3.13 -11.37
CA ILE A 278 1.99 -2.49 -10.67
C ILE A 278 3.23 -3.39 -10.72
N TYR A 279 3.10 -4.69 -10.40
CA TYR A 279 4.25 -5.60 -10.39
C TYR A 279 4.83 -5.87 -11.78
N ILE A 280 4.00 -5.94 -12.83
CA ILE A 280 4.48 -6.10 -14.20
C ILE A 280 5.19 -4.82 -14.65
N ALA A 281 4.60 -3.64 -14.42
CA ALA A 281 5.19 -2.38 -14.82
C ALA A 281 6.52 -2.11 -14.11
N THR A 282 6.59 -2.39 -12.80
CA THR A 282 7.85 -2.28 -12.03
C THR A 282 8.88 -3.32 -12.46
N THR A 283 8.48 -4.53 -12.88
CA THR A 283 9.39 -5.51 -13.49
C THR A 283 10.00 -5.01 -14.80
N LEU A 284 9.18 -4.43 -15.69
CA LEU A 284 9.67 -3.85 -16.94
C LEU A 284 10.61 -2.67 -16.67
N MET A 285 10.26 -1.82 -15.71
CA MET A 285 11.10 -0.72 -15.26
C MET A 285 12.43 -1.25 -14.70
N PHE A 286 12.41 -2.30 -13.88
CA PHE A 286 13.63 -2.92 -13.34
C PHE A 286 14.56 -3.41 -14.46
N ILE A 287 14.01 -4.11 -15.46
CA ILE A 287 14.79 -4.62 -16.61
C ILE A 287 15.41 -3.46 -17.40
N ASP A 288 14.63 -2.42 -17.72
CA ASP A 288 15.12 -1.24 -18.46
C ASP A 288 16.21 -0.48 -17.68
N ILE A 289 16.03 -0.27 -16.38
CA ILE A 289 17.04 0.40 -15.54
C ILE A 289 18.30 -0.45 -15.43
N LYS A 290 18.16 -1.75 -15.21
CA LYS A 290 19.30 -2.68 -15.16
C LYS A 290 20.10 -2.65 -16.46
N ALA A 291 19.43 -2.77 -17.62
CA ALA A 291 20.09 -2.73 -18.92
C ALA A 291 20.88 -1.43 -19.13
N ARG A 292 20.33 -0.29 -18.72
CA ARG A 292 20.97 1.03 -18.86
C ARG A 292 22.12 1.29 -17.88
N VAL A 293 22.03 0.73 -16.67
CA VAL A 293 23.02 0.93 -15.61
C VAL A 293 24.19 -0.03 -15.75
N GLU A 294 23.95 -1.24 -16.26
CA GLU A 294 24.91 -2.35 -16.27
C GLU A 294 25.36 -2.76 -17.68
N GLY A 295 24.81 -2.14 -18.72
CA GLY A 295 25.26 -2.34 -20.10
C GLY A 295 24.94 -3.71 -20.71
N THR A 296 24.07 -4.51 -20.09
CA THR A 296 23.70 -5.83 -20.62
C THR A 296 22.66 -5.68 -21.74
N GLN A 297 23.14 -5.43 -22.95
CA GLN A 297 22.36 -5.51 -24.20
C GLN A 297 22.13 -6.97 -24.68
N GLU A 298 22.79 -7.97 -24.08
CA GLU A 298 22.75 -9.36 -24.59
C GLU A 298 21.45 -10.15 -24.31
N ALA A 299 20.47 -9.60 -23.60
CA ALA A 299 19.27 -10.36 -23.22
C ALA A 299 17.93 -9.79 -23.72
N ILE A 300 17.95 -8.77 -24.59
CA ILE A 300 16.73 -8.19 -25.19
C ILE A 300 16.95 -8.05 -26.70
N ILE A 301 17.20 -9.17 -27.35
CA ILE A 301 16.94 -9.32 -28.79
C ILE A 301 15.81 -10.34 -28.89
N VAL A 302 14.61 -9.83 -29.23
CA VAL A 302 13.53 -10.37 -30.09
C VAL A 302 12.23 -9.63 -29.71
#